data_AF-A0A950H7D3-F1
#
_entry.id   AF-A0A950H7D3-F1
#
_cell.length_a   1.000
_cell.length_b   1.000
_cell.length_c   1.000
_cell.angle_alpha   90.00
_cell.angle_beta   90.00
_cell.angle_gamma   90.00
#
_symmetry.space_group_name_H-M   'P 1'
#
loop_
_entity.id
_entity.type
_entity.pdbx_description
1 polymer ?
#
loop_
_entity_poly.entity_id
_entity_poly.type
_entity_poly.pdbx_seq_one_letter_code
_entity_poly.pdbx_strand_id
1 'polypeptide(L)'
;MTQFKVEPVAIPANAPYRNPPLTQELAWALKGLAQGKANEGQQTLAVQWIVNELARYYDLSYRANERDTAFAEGKRFCGAQLVRVFNLTPEQITKLPKLAPASSGGDDELPNI
;
A
#
# COMPACT_ATOMS: atom_id res chain seq x y z
N MET A 1 -1.46 37.92 24.68
CA MET A 1 -1.06 36.82 23.78
C MET A 1 -1.96 35.63 24.07
N THR A 2 -2.98 35.40 23.25
CA THR A 2 -3.93 34.29 23.43
C THR A 2 -3.26 33.02 22.95
N GLN A 3 -2.98 32.07 23.84
CA GLN A 3 -2.48 30.76 23.45
C GLN A 3 -3.58 30.01 22.68
N PHE A 4 -3.34 29.74 21.40
CA PHE A 4 -4.12 28.76 20.65
C PHE A 4 -3.73 27.38 21.15
N LYS A 5 -4.58 26.78 21.99
CA LYS A 5 -4.50 25.37 22.35
C LYS A 5 -4.88 24.56 21.11
N VAL A 6 -3.88 24.09 20.36
CA VAL A 6 -4.12 23.14 19.27
C VAL A 6 -4.45 21.80 19.92
N GLU A 7 -5.73 21.45 19.98
CA GLU A 7 -6.12 20.12 20.45
C GLU A 7 -5.71 19.09 19.40
N PRO A 8 -5.17 17.93 19.81
CA PRO A 8 -4.75 16.89 18.87
C PRO A 8 -5.98 16.41 18.08
N VAL A 9 -5.91 16.51 16.75
CA VAL A 9 -6.94 15.97 15.87
C VAL A 9 -7.00 14.45 16.06
N ALA A 10 -8.12 13.95 16.62
CA ALA A 10 -8.34 12.53 16.79
C ALA A 10 -8.47 11.86 15.40
N ILE A 11 -7.47 11.07 15.01
CA ILE A 11 -7.50 10.31 13.76
C ILE A 11 -8.47 9.13 13.92
N PRO A 12 -9.50 9.00 13.08
CA PRO A 12 -10.46 7.90 13.21
C PRO A 12 -9.76 6.55 13.07
N ALA A 13 -10.26 5.53 13.77
CA ALA A 13 -9.62 4.20 13.80
C ALA A 13 -9.50 3.57 12.39
N ASN A 14 -10.48 3.82 11.52
CA ASN A 14 -10.52 3.33 10.15
C ASN A 14 -9.89 4.32 9.13
N ALA A 15 -9.28 5.41 9.59
CA ALA A 15 -8.61 6.37 8.72
C ALA A 15 -7.57 5.66 7.86
N PRO A 16 -7.58 5.86 6.54
CA PRO A 16 -6.71 5.09 5.66
C PRO A 16 -5.25 5.56 5.72
N TYR A 17 -5.02 6.81 6.14
CA TYR A 17 -3.71 7.41 6.42
C TYR A 17 -3.19 7.13 7.84
N ARG A 18 -3.94 6.38 8.67
CA ARG A 18 -3.44 5.93 9.96
C ARG A 18 -2.43 4.81 9.76
N ASN A 19 -1.33 4.86 10.51
CA ASN A 19 -0.35 3.78 10.53
C ASN A 19 -1.00 2.52 11.13
N PRO A 20 -0.87 1.36 10.47
CA PRO A 20 -1.33 0.10 11.02
C PRO A 20 -0.56 -0.24 12.32
N PRO A 21 -1.16 -1.03 13.22
CA PRO A 21 -0.49 -1.48 14.44
C PRO A 21 0.75 -2.31 14.09
N LEU A 22 1.82 -2.11 14.85
CA LEU A 22 3.10 -2.80 14.67
C LEU A 22 3.51 -3.45 16.00
N THR A 23 3.61 -4.77 16.02
CA THR A 23 4.19 -5.51 17.15
C THR A 23 5.71 -5.65 17.00
N GLN A 24 6.40 -5.99 18.08
CA GLN A 24 7.85 -6.16 18.05
C GLN A 24 8.26 -7.31 17.11
N GLU A 25 7.55 -8.44 17.18
CA GLU A 25 7.80 -9.64 16.36
C GLU A 25 7.67 -9.32 14.88
N LEU A 26 6.62 -8.58 14.52
CA LEU A 26 6.38 -8.15 13.16
C LEU A 26 7.44 -7.15 12.68
N ALA A 27 7.88 -6.23 13.53
CA ALA A 27 8.96 -5.31 13.18
C ALA A 27 10.25 -6.08 12.86
N TRP A 28 10.58 -7.13 13.62
CA TRP A 28 11.70 -8.02 13.32
C TRP A 28 11.48 -8.83 12.05
N ALA A 29 10.26 -9.32 11.81
CA ALA A 29 9.91 -10.04 10.58
C ALA A 29 10.09 -9.17 9.33
N LEU A 30 9.60 -7.93 9.35
CA LEU A 30 9.75 -6.96 8.25
C LEU A 30 11.22 -6.59 8.02
N LYS A 31 11.99 -6.35 9.09
CA LYS A 31 13.43 -6.08 8.99
C LYS A 31 14.18 -7.29 8.43
N GLY A 32 13.85 -8.49 8.88
CA GLY A 32 14.41 -9.75 8.37
C GLY A 32 14.08 -9.96 6.91
N LEU A 33 12.84 -9.66 6.49
CA LEU A 33 12.40 -9.78 5.10
C LEU A 33 13.18 -8.82 4.21
N ALA A 34 13.32 -7.55 4.63
CA ALA A 34 14.10 -6.55 3.90
C ALA A 34 15.59 -6.92 3.77
N GLN A 35 16.14 -7.65 4.73
CA GLN A 35 17.52 -8.14 4.71
C GLN A 35 17.70 -9.49 4.00
N GLY A 36 16.61 -10.13 3.55
CA GLY A 36 16.66 -11.50 3.00
C GLY A 36 17.02 -12.58 4.03
N LYS A 37 16.84 -12.30 5.33
CA LYS A 37 17.18 -13.19 6.45
C LYS A 37 15.97 -13.70 7.23
N ALA A 38 14.76 -13.34 6.81
CA ALA A 38 13.54 -13.80 7.45
C ALA A 38 13.41 -15.32 7.31
N ASN A 39 13.12 -16.00 8.43
CA ASN A 39 12.70 -17.40 8.38
C ASN A 39 11.30 -17.55 7.78
N GLU A 40 10.87 -18.78 7.50
CA GLU A 40 9.57 -19.07 6.85
C GLU A 40 8.39 -18.40 7.57
N GLY A 41 8.32 -18.52 8.90
CA GLY A 41 7.26 -17.91 9.70
C GLY A 41 7.26 -16.38 9.61
N GLN A 42 8.44 -15.76 9.64
CA GLN A 42 8.60 -14.32 9.48
C GLN A 42 8.21 -13.83 8.08
N GLN A 43 8.52 -14.60 7.03
CA GLN A 43 8.13 -14.28 5.67
C GLN A 43 6.60 -14.27 5.53
N THR A 44 5.93 -15.33 5.98
CA THR A 44 4.47 -15.42 5.92
C THR A 44 3.81 -14.31 6.75
N LEU A 45 4.30 -14.08 7.97
CA LEU A 45 3.78 -13.02 8.85
C LEU A 45 3.91 -11.63 8.21
N ALA A 46 5.08 -11.32 7.65
CA ALA A 46 5.33 -10.04 7.01
C ALA A 46 4.44 -9.83 5.78
N VAL A 47 4.32 -10.84 4.91
CA VAL A 47 3.47 -10.77 3.70
C VAL A 47 1.99 -10.63 4.07
N GLN A 48 1.50 -11.40 5.04
CA GLN A 48 0.12 -11.28 5.52
C GLN A 48 -0.15 -9.89 6.08
N TRP A 49 0.76 -9.34 6.88
CA TRP A 49 0.59 -7.99 7.40
C TRP A 49 0.60 -6.92 6.30
N ILE A 50 1.48 -7.03 5.30
CA ILE A 50 1.53 -6.09 4.18
C ILE A 50 0.19 -6.06 3.44
N VAL A 51 -0.41 -7.21 3.14
CA VAL A 51 -1.67 -7.28 2.41
C VAL A 51 -2.87 -6.83 3.25
N ASN A 52 -2.97 -7.32 4.49
CA ASN A 52 -4.15 -7.13 5.32
C ASN A 52 -4.15 -5.79 6.06
N GLU A 53 -3.01 -5.37 6.60
CA GLU A 53 -2.93 -4.20 7.49
C GLU A 53 -2.38 -2.98 6.76
N LEU A 54 -1.29 -3.14 6.02
CA LEU A 54 -0.66 -2.02 5.31
C LEU A 54 -1.46 -1.61 4.08
N ALA A 55 -1.76 -2.55 3.18
CA ALA A 55 -2.52 -2.28 1.96
C ALA A 55 -4.04 -2.32 2.17
N ARG A 56 -4.52 -2.96 3.24
CA ARG A 56 -5.95 -3.13 3.55
C ARG A 56 -6.75 -3.67 2.36
N TYR A 57 -6.20 -4.67 1.68
CA TYR A 57 -6.77 -5.17 0.41
C TYR A 57 -8.22 -5.70 0.55
N TYR A 58 -8.50 -6.36 1.67
CA TYR A 58 -9.81 -6.96 1.99
C TYR A 58 -10.74 -6.01 2.78
N ASP A 59 -10.30 -4.78 3.08
CA ASP A 59 -11.13 -3.79 3.76
C ASP A 59 -12.08 -3.10 2.77
N LEU A 60 -13.26 -2.70 3.24
CA LEU A 60 -14.13 -1.83 2.46
C LEU A 60 -13.42 -0.49 2.28
N SER A 61 -13.33 0.03 1.05
CA SER A 61 -12.62 1.27 0.73
C SER A 61 -13.45 2.53 0.99
N TYR A 62 -14.78 2.41 0.97
CA TYR A 62 -15.70 3.54 1.15
C TYR A 62 -15.48 4.24 2.50
N ARG A 63 -15.35 5.57 2.47
CA ARG A 63 -15.28 6.46 3.63
C ARG A 63 -16.25 7.63 3.41
N ALA A 64 -16.69 8.25 4.50
CA ALA A 64 -17.58 9.42 4.43
C ALA A 64 -16.95 10.61 3.68
N ASN A 65 -15.62 10.68 3.62
CA ASN A 65 -14.87 11.68 2.86
C ASN A 65 -14.32 11.04 1.57
N GLU A 66 -14.54 11.70 0.43
CA GLU A 66 -14.03 11.26 -0.88
C GLU A 66 -12.51 11.15 -0.91
N ARG A 67 -11.78 12.07 -0.25
CA ARG A 67 -10.30 12.04 -0.19
C ARG A 67 -9.80 10.82 0.55
N ASP A 68 -10.49 10.45 1.63
CA ASP A 68 -10.15 9.25 2.39
C ASP A 68 -10.44 8.00 1.56
N THR A 69 -11.55 7.97 0.83
CA THR A 69 -11.88 6.88 -0.10
C THR A 69 -10.80 6.74 -1.18
N ALA A 70 -10.37 7.84 -1.80
CA ALA A 70 -9.30 7.83 -2.81
C ALA A 70 -7.98 7.28 -2.25
N PHE A 71 -7.60 7.69 -1.03
CA PHE A 71 -6.40 7.16 -0.37
C PHE A 71 -6.54 5.67 -0.03
N ALA A 72 -7.72 5.24 0.44
CA ALA A 72 -8.00 3.84 0.74
C ALA A 72 -7.92 2.96 -0.53
N GLU A 73 -8.48 3.42 -1.65
CA GLU A 73 -8.39 2.73 -2.94
C GLU A 73 -6.96 2.67 -3.46
N GLY A 74 -6.16 3.73 -3.29
CA GLY A 74 -4.74 3.70 -3.65
C GLY A 74 -3.96 2.61 -2.90
N LYS A 75 -4.20 2.46 -1.60
CA LYS A 75 -3.59 1.37 -0.79
C LYS A 75 -4.09 0.00 -1.24
N ARG A 76 -5.40 -0.13 -1.44
CA ARG A 76 -6.03 -1.37 -1.89
C ARG A 76 -5.49 -1.82 -3.24
N PHE A 77 -5.24 -0.89 -4.16
CA PHE A 77 -4.63 -1.16 -5.46
C PHE A 77 -3.23 -1.79 -5.31
N CYS A 78 -2.38 -1.25 -4.43
CA CYS A 78 -1.07 -1.85 -4.13
C CYS A 78 -1.21 -3.29 -3.62
N GLY A 79 -2.17 -3.53 -2.71
CA GLY A 79 -2.48 -4.87 -2.22
C GLY A 79 -2.97 -5.81 -3.32
N ALA A 80 -3.79 -5.30 -4.23
CA ALA A 80 -4.29 -6.06 -5.38
C ALA A 80 -3.16 -6.54 -6.30
N GLN A 81 -2.12 -5.72 -6.50
CA GLN A 81 -0.95 -6.14 -7.28
C GLN A 81 -0.19 -7.28 -6.62
N LEU A 82 -0.02 -7.25 -5.29
CA LEU A 82 0.62 -8.34 -4.56
C LEU A 82 -0.20 -9.62 -4.62
N VAL A 83 -1.51 -9.54 -4.32
CA VAL A 83 -2.41 -10.70 -4.35
C VAL A 83 -2.51 -11.29 -5.74
N ARG A 84 -2.50 -10.45 -6.78
CA ARG A 84 -2.42 -10.92 -8.17
C ARG A 84 -1.17 -11.78 -8.37
N VAL A 85 0.01 -11.29 -8.00
CA VAL A 85 1.28 -12.04 -8.17
C VAL A 85 1.25 -13.37 -7.41
N PHE A 86 0.69 -13.42 -6.20
CA PHE A 86 0.59 -14.65 -5.41
C PHE A 86 -0.30 -15.72 -6.05
N ASN A 87 -1.26 -15.33 -6.88
CA ASN A 87 -2.21 -16.24 -7.52
C ASN A 87 -1.87 -16.55 -8.99
N LEU A 88 -0.82 -15.95 -9.56
CA LEU A 88 -0.41 -16.26 -10.92
C LEU A 88 0.43 -17.55 -10.97
N THR A 89 0.16 -18.39 -11.96
CA THR A 89 1.02 -19.55 -12.26
C THR A 89 2.28 -19.11 -13.01
N PRO A 90 3.37 -19.90 -12.98
CA PRO A 90 4.59 -19.61 -13.75
C PRO A 90 4.32 -19.37 -15.25
N GLU A 91 3.41 -20.14 -15.85
CA GLU A 91 3.01 -20.01 -17.26
C GLU A 91 2.28 -18.70 -17.54
N GLN A 92 1.50 -18.20 -16.58
CA GLN A 92 0.83 -16.90 -16.70
C GLN A 92 1.82 -15.75 -16.56
N ILE A 93 2.82 -15.88 -15.69
CA ILE A 93 3.87 -14.87 -15.47
C ILE A 93 4.68 -14.63 -16.75
N THR A 94 5.07 -15.70 -17.46
CA THR A 94 5.87 -15.59 -18.70
C THR A 94 5.12 -14.92 -19.85
N LYS A 95 3.78 -14.95 -19.82
CA LYS A 95 2.91 -14.31 -20.82
C LYS A 95 2.57 -12.86 -20.50
N LEU A 96 2.98 -12.34 -19.33
CA LEU A 96 2.74 -10.94 -19.00
C LEU A 96 3.50 -10.05 -20.00
N PRO A 97 2.88 -8.95 -20.46
CA PRO A 97 3.57 -8.01 -21.34
C PRO A 97 4.81 -7.52 -20.62
N LYS A 98 5.98 -7.66 -21.25
CA LYS A 98 7.19 -6.99 -20.78
C LYS A 98 6.88 -5.50 -20.82
N LEU A 99 7.03 -4.82 -19.68
CA LEU A 99 6.84 -3.38 -19.60
C LEU A 99 7.65 -2.75 -20.74
N ALA A 100 6.97 -2.20 -21.74
CA ALA A 100 7.65 -1.40 -22.75
C ALA A 100 8.38 -0.28 -22.02
N PRO A 101 9.62 0.09 -22.42
CA PRO A 101 10.25 1.27 -21.85
C PRO A 101 9.23 2.40 -21.97
N ALA A 102 8.98 3.11 -20.86
CA ALA A 102 8.03 4.22 -20.85
C ALA A 102 8.33 5.07 -22.07
N SER A 103 7.40 5.10 -23.04
CA SER A 103 7.53 6.03 -24.15
C SER A 103 7.70 7.39 -23.49
N SER A 104 8.85 8.03 -23.70
CA SER A 104 8.99 9.45 -23.45
C SER A 104 7.81 10.09 -24.18
N GLY A 105 6.75 10.39 -23.44
CA GLY A 105 5.58 11.07 -23.96
C GLY A 105 6.13 12.30 -24.64
N GLY A 106 5.84 12.43 -25.93
CA GLY A 106 6.25 13.58 -26.70
C GLY A 106 5.84 14.83 -25.95
N ASP A 107 6.66 15.86 -26.10
CA ASP A 107 6.35 17.23 -25.78
C ASP A 107 5.15 17.68 -26.65
N ASP A 108 3.96 17.14 -26.37
CA ASP A 108 2.72 17.56 -27.00
C ASP A 108 2.41 18.96 -26.45
N GLU A 109 2.73 19.94 -27.29
CA GLU A 109 2.40 21.35 -27.20
C GLU A 109 1.11 21.58 -26.39
N LEU A 110 1.25 22.20 -25.21
CA LEU A 110 0.12 22.89 -24.62
C LEU A 110 -0.27 24.01 -25.60
N PRO A 111 -1.52 24.06 -26.10
CA PRO A 111 -1.95 25.18 -26.92
C PRO A 111 -1.80 26.45 -26.10
N ASN A 112 -1.04 27.39 -26.66
CA ASN A 112 -0.83 28.70 -26.06
C ASN A 112 -2.19 29.41 -25.95
N ILE A 113 -2.72 29.50 -24.73
CA ILE A 113 -3.89 30.32 -24.38
C ILE A 113 -3.41 31.49 -23.54
#